data_AF-A0A7W1J782-F1
#
_entry.id   AF-A0A7W1J782-F1
#
_cell.length_a   1.000
_cell.length_b   1.000
_cell.length_c   1.000
_cell.angle_alpha   90.00
_cell.angle_beta   90.00
_cell.angle_gamma   90.00
#
_symmetry.space_group_name_H-M   'P 1'
#
loop_
_entity.id
_entity.type
_entity.pdbx_description
1 polymer ?
#
loop_
_entity_poly.entity_id
_entity_poly.type
_entity_poly.pdbx_seq_one_letter_code
_entity_poly.pdbx_strand_id
1 'polypeptide(L)'
;MKKIFFLSLSLAGILFSCKPENKTGDDKIITSENQDIWAEQIEANTSLVKPDGWADEDWQAVNKNVDQQKIFNTIADAVISGEQTAYDFFTDSTYTLEEAKARLENIKSISSVRTRETWNFDKKKFKLEKKVTRICLFIPKLNEAGEYLGDKALFYVKSNN
;
A
#
# COMPACT_ATOMS: atom_id res chain seq x y z
N MET A 1 43.91 68.88 -7.63
CA MET A 1 43.58 67.47 -7.29
C MET A 1 42.38 67.47 -6.36
N LYS A 2 41.19 67.14 -6.89
CA LYS A 2 39.91 67.15 -6.17
C LYS A 2 39.71 65.79 -5.49
N LYS A 3 39.51 65.78 -4.16
CA LYS A 3 39.05 64.59 -3.42
C LYS A 3 37.54 64.70 -3.24
N ILE A 4 36.80 63.79 -3.87
CA ILE A 4 35.34 63.69 -3.82
C ILE A 4 34.99 62.68 -2.72
N PHE A 5 34.16 63.12 -1.77
CA PHE A 5 33.55 62.30 -0.73
C PHE A 5 32.52 61.35 -1.36
N PHE A 6 32.63 60.05 -1.10
CA PHE A 6 31.61 59.06 -1.44
C PHE A 6 30.55 59.02 -0.32
N LEU A 7 29.32 59.37 -0.70
CA LEU A 7 28.11 59.25 0.12
C LEU A 7 27.65 57.78 0.10
N SER A 8 27.51 57.16 1.27
CA SER A 8 26.96 55.80 1.42
C SER A 8 25.43 55.82 1.24
N LEU A 9 24.94 55.10 0.22
CA LEU A 9 23.52 54.93 -0.07
C LEU A 9 23.02 53.65 0.63
N SER A 10 22.22 53.80 1.69
CA SER A 10 21.56 52.69 2.37
C SER A 10 20.38 52.18 1.56
N LEU A 11 20.44 50.92 1.13
CA LEU A 11 19.34 50.24 0.43
C LEU A 11 18.38 49.63 1.46
N ALA A 12 17.13 50.10 1.44
CA ALA A 12 16.04 49.68 2.30
C ALA A 12 15.61 48.23 2.01
N GLY A 13 15.42 47.44 3.07
CA GLY A 13 14.91 46.08 3.02
C GLY A 13 13.43 46.03 2.68
N ILE A 14 13.09 45.26 1.64
CA ILE A 14 11.73 44.83 1.36
C ILE A 14 11.52 43.49 2.07
N LEU A 15 10.86 43.52 3.23
CA LEU A 15 10.37 42.32 3.89
C LEU A 15 9.17 41.80 3.11
N PHE A 16 9.39 40.74 2.32
CA PHE A 16 8.30 39.93 1.77
C PHE A 16 7.58 39.20 2.93
N SER A 17 6.41 39.73 3.27
CA SER A 17 5.43 39.06 4.12
C SER A 17 4.80 37.90 3.33
N CYS A 18 5.29 36.68 3.53
CA CYS A 18 4.54 35.48 3.16
C CYS A 18 3.46 35.24 4.21
N LYS A 19 2.21 35.49 3.82
CA LYS A 19 1.03 34.94 4.50
C LYS A 19 1.00 33.43 4.30
N PRO A 20 0.98 32.60 5.35
CA PRO A 20 0.52 31.22 5.21
C PRO A 20 -1.01 31.20 5.14
N GLU A 21 -1.52 30.61 4.06
CA GLU A 21 -2.93 30.33 3.83
C GLU A 21 -3.35 29.13 4.72
N ASN A 22 -4.43 29.30 5.49
CA ASN A 22 -4.96 28.26 6.37
C ASN A 22 -6.05 27.44 5.67
N LYS A 23 -5.76 26.14 5.55
CA LYS A 23 -6.61 24.94 5.78
C LYS A 23 -7.95 24.80 5.07
N THR A 24 -8.17 23.66 4.39
CA THR A 24 -9.15 22.65 4.83
C THR A 24 -8.89 21.27 4.19
N GLY A 25 -8.98 20.22 4.99
CA GLY A 25 -8.69 18.83 4.59
C GLY A 25 -7.96 18.00 5.65
N ASP A 26 -7.88 18.47 6.90
CA ASP A 26 -7.54 17.61 8.03
C ASP A 26 -8.73 16.65 8.25
N ASP A 27 -8.66 15.45 7.68
CA ASP A 27 -9.36 14.30 8.25
C ASP A 27 -8.88 14.20 9.70
N LYS A 28 -9.73 14.62 10.63
CA LYS A 28 -9.52 14.38 12.05
C LYS A 28 -9.48 12.87 12.27
N ILE A 29 -8.29 12.30 12.25
CA ILE A 29 -8.01 11.06 12.95
C ILE A 29 -8.36 11.34 14.40
N ILE A 30 -9.48 10.79 14.86
CA ILE A 30 -9.82 10.75 16.28
C ILE A 30 -8.79 9.81 16.90
N THR A 31 -7.64 10.36 17.30
CA THR A 31 -6.73 9.66 18.19
C THR A 31 -7.44 9.58 19.53
N SER A 32 -7.92 8.39 19.87
CA SER A 32 -8.16 8.10 21.27
C SER A 32 -6.83 8.36 21.98
N GLU A 33 -6.83 9.15 23.05
CA GLU A 33 -5.63 9.70 23.72
C GLU A 33 -4.64 8.64 24.29
N ASN A 34 -4.79 7.37 23.93
CA ASN A 34 -4.01 6.23 24.42
C ASN A 34 -3.54 5.25 23.33
N GLN A 35 -3.74 5.55 22.05
CA GLN A 35 -3.22 4.72 20.94
C GLN A 35 -2.02 5.38 20.29
N ASP A 36 -0.85 4.75 20.44
CA ASP A 36 0.36 5.18 19.75
C ASP A 36 0.36 4.56 18.35
N ILE A 37 0.41 5.41 17.32
CA ILE A 37 0.66 4.96 15.95
C ILE A 37 2.11 4.47 15.90
N TRP A 38 2.28 3.17 15.70
CA TRP A 38 3.61 2.56 15.58
C TRP A 38 4.13 2.62 14.16
N ALA A 39 3.24 2.48 13.19
CA ALA A 39 3.62 2.53 11.79
C ALA A 39 2.41 2.81 10.89
N GLU A 40 2.69 3.48 9.78
CA GLU A 40 1.74 3.73 8.71
C GLU A 40 2.31 3.16 7.42
N GLN A 41 1.41 2.62 6.57
CA GLN A 41 1.75 2.09 5.26
C GLN A 41 2.76 0.93 5.27
N ILE A 42 2.85 0.16 6.36
CA ILE A 42 3.67 -1.05 6.41
C ILE A 42 3.14 -2.05 5.41
N GLU A 43 4.03 -2.64 4.61
CA GLU A 43 3.69 -3.72 3.71
C GLU A 43 4.05 -5.07 4.34
N ALA A 44 3.09 -5.98 4.39
CA ALA A 44 3.32 -7.37 4.75
C ALA A 44 3.05 -8.25 3.53
N ASN A 45 3.98 -9.14 3.22
CA ASN A 45 3.87 -10.08 2.11
C ASN A 45 3.69 -11.49 2.66
N THR A 46 2.63 -12.17 2.22
CA THR A 46 2.35 -13.56 2.60
C THR A 46 2.44 -14.43 1.36
N SER A 47 3.42 -15.32 1.33
CA SER A 47 3.51 -16.37 0.31
C SER A 47 2.35 -17.33 0.48
N LEU A 48 1.72 -17.71 -0.63
CA LEU A 48 0.67 -18.72 -0.67
C LEU A 48 1.18 -20.04 -1.27
N VAL A 49 2.30 -19.99 -1.97
CA VAL A 49 3.02 -21.16 -2.49
C VAL A 49 4.18 -21.49 -1.54
N LYS A 50 4.37 -22.79 -1.28
CA LYS A 50 5.48 -23.26 -0.44
C LYS A 50 6.82 -22.86 -1.08
N PRO A 51 7.70 -22.14 -0.36
CA PRO A 51 9.02 -21.83 -0.89
C PRO A 51 9.91 -23.07 -0.99
N ASP A 52 10.86 -23.04 -1.92
CA ASP A 52 11.87 -24.09 -2.05
C ASP A 52 12.69 -24.22 -0.76
N GLY A 53 13.00 -25.46 -0.38
CA GLY A 53 13.77 -25.77 0.83
C GLY A 53 12.97 -25.80 2.12
N TRP A 54 11.67 -25.49 2.10
CA TRP A 54 10.81 -25.65 3.27
C TRP A 54 10.28 -27.08 3.40
N ALA A 55 10.41 -27.63 4.61
CA ALA A 55 9.75 -28.87 4.99
C ALA A 55 8.22 -28.70 4.92
N ASP A 56 7.51 -29.77 4.59
CA ASP A 56 6.05 -29.71 4.49
C ASP A 56 5.41 -29.39 5.84
N GLU A 57 5.95 -29.93 6.93
CA GLU A 57 5.44 -29.71 8.28
C GLU A 57 5.55 -28.24 8.69
N ASP A 58 6.70 -27.61 8.44
CA ASP A 58 6.93 -26.19 8.77
C ASP A 58 6.03 -25.28 7.94
N TRP A 59 5.87 -25.59 6.65
CA TRP A 59 4.99 -24.84 5.78
C TRP A 59 3.52 -24.95 6.23
N GLN A 60 3.06 -26.16 6.55
CA GLN A 60 1.69 -26.38 7.03
C GLN A 60 1.46 -25.74 8.41
N ALA A 61 2.50 -25.51 9.22
CA ALA A 61 2.37 -24.80 10.48
C ALA A 61 2.08 -23.30 10.29
N VAL A 62 2.69 -22.66 9.28
CA VAL A 62 2.56 -21.21 9.04
C VAL A 62 1.50 -20.84 7.99
N ASN A 63 1.14 -21.76 7.10
CA ASN A 63 0.14 -21.56 6.03
C ASN A 63 -1.09 -22.48 6.21
N LYS A 64 -1.42 -22.81 7.47
CA LYS A 64 -2.47 -23.75 7.83
C LYS A 64 -3.84 -23.29 7.32
N ASN A 65 -4.57 -24.18 6.64
CA ASN A 65 -5.94 -23.96 6.16
C ASN A 65 -6.11 -22.76 5.23
N VAL A 66 -5.03 -22.30 4.59
CA VAL A 66 -5.13 -21.19 3.65
C VAL A 66 -5.77 -21.66 2.35
N ASP A 67 -6.95 -21.12 2.08
CA ASP A 67 -7.72 -21.38 0.88
C ASP A 67 -7.44 -20.28 -0.16
N GLN A 68 -6.46 -20.56 -1.02
CA GLN A 68 -6.01 -19.62 -2.05
C GLN A 68 -7.13 -19.27 -3.04
N GLN A 69 -7.96 -20.25 -3.40
CA GLN A 69 -9.06 -20.03 -4.35
C GLN A 69 -10.12 -19.14 -3.72
N LYS A 70 -10.48 -19.38 -2.46
CA LYS A 70 -11.42 -18.51 -1.75
C LYS A 70 -10.91 -17.08 -1.65
N ILE A 71 -9.63 -16.87 -1.33
CA ILE A 71 -9.03 -15.53 -1.28
C ILE A 71 -9.12 -14.86 -2.65
N PHE A 72 -8.68 -15.54 -3.71
CA PHE A 72 -8.72 -15.02 -5.07
C PHE A 72 -10.14 -14.68 -5.52
N ASN A 73 -11.06 -15.66 -5.44
CA ASN A 73 -12.44 -15.49 -5.89
C ASN A 73 -13.16 -14.38 -5.14
N THR A 74 -12.99 -14.29 -3.81
CA THR A 74 -13.63 -13.21 -3.02
C THR A 74 -13.26 -11.82 -3.54
N ILE A 75 -11.99 -11.60 -3.85
CA ILE A 75 -11.50 -10.30 -4.33
C ILE A 75 -11.84 -10.09 -5.80
N ALA A 76 -11.66 -11.12 -6.64
CA ALA A 76 -11.98 -11.06 -8.06
C ALA A 76 -13.47 -10.80 -8.30
N ASP A 77 -14.35 -11.52 -7.59
CA ASP A 77 -15.80 -11.39 -7.70
C ASP A 77 -16.25 -9.99 -7.24
N ALA A 78 -15.68 -9.46 -6.15
CA ALA A 78 -15.97 -8.09 -5.70
C ALA A 78 -15.54 -7.03 -6.72
N VAL A 79 -14.44 -7.24 -7.43
CA VAL A 79 -14.01 -6.35 -8.52
C VAL A 79 -14.92 -6.48 -9.75
N ILE A 80 -15.25 -7.70 -10.15
CA ILE A 80 -16.09 -7.97 -11.33
C ILE A 80 -17.53 -7.49 -11.12
N SER A 81 -18.05 -7.58 -9.88
CA SER A 81 -19.38 -7.08 -9.52
C SER A 81 -19.45 -5.56 -9.42
N GLY A 82 -18.29 -4.88 -9.34
CA GLY A 82 -18.19 -3.44 -9.12
C GLY A 82 -18.28 -3.01 -7.66
N GLU A 83 -18.33 -3.94 -6.71
CA GLU A 83 -18.28 -3.64 -5.26
C GLU A 83 -16.92 -3.06 -4.85
N GLN A 84 -15.85 -3.49 -5.52
CA GLN A 84 -14.49 -2.99 -5.31
C GLN A 84 -13.88 -2.42 -6.58
N THR A 85 -13.07 -1.37 -6.42
CA THR A 85 -12.26 -0.83 -7.51
C THR A 85 -10.88 -1.47 -7.50
N ALA A 86 -10.45 -1.98 -8.65
CA ALA A 86 -9.09 -2.46 -8.85
C ALA A 86 -8.17 -1.30 -9.26
N TYR A 87 -6.95 -1.31 -8.72
CA TYR A 87 -5.94 -0.28 -8.95
C TYR A 87 -4.64 -0.91 -9.46
N ASP A 88 -3.98 -0.20 -10.36
CA ASP A 88 -2.61 -0.48 -10.77
C ASP A 88 -1.67 -0.32 -9.58
N PHE A 89 -0.85 -1.36 -9.35
CA PHE A 89 0.06 -1.40 -8.21
C PHE A 89 1.15 -0.33 -8.24
N PHE A 90 1.61 0.08 -9.43
CA PHE A 90 2.73 1.00 -9.58
C PHE A 90 2.27 2.45 -9.72
N THR A 91 1.14 2.68 -10.40
CA THR A 91 0.69 4.04 -10.74
C THR A 91 -0.46 4.53 -9.88
N ASP A 92 -1.02 3.70 -9.00
CA ASP A 92 -2.22 3.98 -8.21
C ASP A 92 -3.46 4.38 -9.07
N SER A 93 -3.38 4.18 -10.39
CA SER A 93 -4.48 4.47 -11.33
C SER A 93 -5.54 3.39 -11.24
N THR A 94 -6.81 3.77 -11.38
CA THR A 94 -7.93 2.82 -11.41
C THR A 94 -7.96 2.06 -12.73
N TYR A 95 -8.20 0.75 -12.67
CA TYR A 95 -8.62 0.00 -13.84
C TYR A 95 -10.11 0.17 -14.08
N THR A 96 -10.50 0.28 -15.34
CA THR A 96 -11.89 0.07 -15.76
C THR A 96 -12.30 -1.39 -15.51
N LEU A 97 -13.61 -1.65 -15.45
CA LEU A 97 -14.12 -3.01 -15.26
C LEU A 97 -13.62 -3.97 -16.35
N GLU A 98 -13.55 -3.54 -17.61
CA GLU A 98 -13.07 -4.38 -18.71
C GLU A 98 -11.56 -4.65 -18.61
N GLU A 99 -10.77 -3.67 -18.20
CA GLU A 99 -9.33 -3.88 -17.92
C GLU A 99 -9.08 -4.82 -16.75
N ALA A 100 -9.94 -4.77 -15.73
CA ALA A 100 -9.89 -5.67 -14.59
C ALA A 100 -10.26 -7.11 -14.99
N LYS A 101 -11.35 -7.30 -15.75
CA LYS A 101 -11.74 -8.59 -16.32
C LYS A 101 -10.64 -9.19 -17.18
N ALA A 102 -10.05 -8.41 -18.09
CA ALA A 102 -8.96 -8.87 -18.95
C ALA A 102 -7.71 -9.32 -18.17
N ARG A 103 -7.44 -8.70 -17.01
CA ARG A 103 -6.35 -9.13 -16.11
C ARG A 103 -6.66 -10.41 -15.36
N LEU A 104 -7.92 -10.61 -14.98
CA LEU A 104 -8.39 -11.82 -14.31
C LEU A 104 -8.53 -13.01 -15.27
N GLU A 105 -8.57 -12.74 -16.57
CA GLU A 105 -8.64 -13.77 -17.60
C GLU A 105 -7.43 -14.73 -17.51
N ASN A 106 -7.70 -16.03 -17.53
CA ASN A 106 -6.69 -17.09 -17.51
C ASN A 106 -5.83 -17.17 -16.23
N ILE A 107 -6.17 -16.45 -15.16
CA ILE A 107 -5.49 -16.59 -13.87
C ILE A 107 -5.91 -17.91 -13.22
N LYS A 108 -4.94 -18.82 -13.07
CA LYS A 108 -5.16 -20.16 -12.47
C LYS A 108 -4.88 -20.20 -10.97
N SER A 109 -3.99 -19.34 -10.50
CA SER A 109 -3.51 -19.32 -9.12
C SER A 109 -2.86 -17.98 -8.79
N ILE A 110 -2.86 -17.65 -7.50
CA ILE A 110 -2.09 -16.55 -6.92
C ILE A 110 -0.91 -17.11 -6.14
N SER A 111 0.23 -16.43 -6.19
CA SER A 111 1.48 -16.85 -5.54
C SER A 111 1.69 -16.20 -4.18
N SER A 112 1.20 -14.97 -4.02
CA SER A 112 1.30 -14.23 -2.76
C SER A 112 0.20 -13.17 -2.64
N VAL A 113 -0.02 -12.71 -1.41
CA VAL A 113 -0.86 -11.56 -1.09
C VAL A 113 -0.02 -10.55 -0.35
N ARG A 114 -0.09 -9.29 -0.77
CA ARG A 114 0.51 -8.18 -0.05
C ARG A 114 -0.54 -7.28 0.56
N THR A 115 -0.46 -7.06 1.86
CA THR A 115 -1.30 -6.09 2.55
C THR A 115 -0.52 -4.82 2.83
N ARG A 116 -1.21 -3.67 2.78
CA ARG A 116 -0.72 -2.41 3.36
C ARG A 116 -1.47 -2.15 4.65
N GLU A 117 -0.77 -1.82 5.72
CA GLU A 117 -1.30 -1.80 7.07
C GLU A 117 -0.97 -0.52 7.84
N THR A 118 -1.87 -0.13 8.74
CA THR A 118 -1.61 0.82 9.83
C THR A 118 -1.59 0.06 11.14
N TRP A 119 -0.58 0.33 11.97
CA TRP A 119 -0.35 -0.36 13.23
C TRP A 119 -0.53 0.61 14.40
N ASN A 120 -1.47 0.28 15.29
CA ASN A 120 -1.75 1.03 16.51
C ASN A 120 -1.45 0.16 17.72
N PHE A 121 -0.71 0.68 18.69
CA PHE A 121 -0.40 -0.03 19.92
C PHE A 121 -1.04 0.64 21.13
N ASP A 122 -1.86 -0.13 21.86
CA ASP A 122 -2.39 0.26 23.16
C ASP A 122 -1.40 -0.20 24.23
N LYS A 123 -0.60 0.73 24.75
CA LYS A 123 0.39 0.46 25.80
C LYS A 123 -0.22 -0.05 27.10
N LYS A 124 -1.43 0.40 27.44
CA LYS A 124 -2.10 0.03 28.71
C LYS A 124 -2.57 -1.42 28.66
N LYS A 125 -3.05 -1.86 27.50
CA LYS A 125 -3.53 -3.24 27.29
C LYS A 125 -2.45 -4.16 26.72
N PHE A 126 -1.28 -3.62 26.37
CA PHE A 126 -0.21 -4.32 25.66
C PHE A 126 -0.75 -5.03 24.40
N LYS A 127 -1.50 -4.28 23.58
CA LYS A 127 -2.23 -4.81 22.41
C LYS A 127 -1.81 -4.08 21.14
N LEU A 128 -1.39 -4.85 20.12
CA LEU A 128 -1.19 -4.35 18.76
C LEU A 128 -2.45 -4.59 17.92
N GLU A 129 -2.96 -3.55 17.29
CA GLU A 129 -4.02 -3.60 16.30
C GLU A 129 -3.45 -3.27 14.93
N LYS A 130 -3.65 -4.19 13.97
CA LYS A 130 -3.28 -4.01 12.57
C LYS A 130 -4.55 -3.76 11.76
N LYS A 131 -4.58 -2.65 11.02
CA LYS A 131 -5.68 -2.32 10.11
C LYS A 131 -5.18 -2.45 8.68
N VAL A 132 -5.70 -3.42 7.93
CA VAL A 132 -5.42 -3.55 6.50
C VAL A 132 -6.14 -2.43 5.75
N THR A 133 -5.40 -1.73 4.89
CA THR A 133 -5.87 -0.60 4.08
C THR A 133 -5.82 -0.89 2.59
N ARG A 134 -4.93 -1.79 2.15
CA ARG A 134 -4.88 -2.31 0.77
C ARG A 134 -4.60 -3.80 0.79
N ILE A 135 -5.17 -4.52 -0.17
CA ILE A 135 -4.89 -5.93 -0.44
C ILE A 135 -4.48 -6.04 -1.91
N CYS A 136 -3.28 -6.54 -2.18
CA CYS A 136 -2.75 -6.75 -3.51
C CYS A 136 -2.56 -8.24 -3.78
N LEU A 137 -3.06 -8.69 -4.92
CA LEU A 137 -2.90 -10.06 -5.40
C LEU A 137 -1.69 -10.13 -6.33
N PHE A 138 -0.86 -11.15 -6.13
CA PHE A 138 0.26 -11.45 -7.02
C PHE A 138 0.07 -12.81 -7.67
N ILE A 139 0.49 -12.91 -8.92
CA ILE A 139 0.51 -14.13 -9.71
C ILE A 139 1.96 -14.53 -10.00
N PRO A 140 2.24 -15.84 -10.16
CA PRO A 140 3.58 -16.28 -10.47
C PRO A 140 4.01 -15.75 -11.84
N LYS A 141 5.20 -15.16 -11.90
CA LYS A 141 5.90 -14.84 -13.14
C LYS A 141 6.73 -16.06 -13.52
N LEU A 142 6.41 -16.70 -14.64
CA LEU A 142 7.13 -17.86 -15.14
C LEU A 142 7.97 -17.49 -16.37
N ASN A 143 9.08 -18.21 -16.59
CA ASN A 143 9.80 -18.16 -17.86
C ASN A 143 9.15 -19.09 -18.91
N GLU A 144 9.72 -19.16 -20.11
CA GLU A 144 9.21 -20.02 -21.20
C GLU A 144 9.26 -21.52 -20.88
N ALA A 145 10.17 -21.93 -19.99
CA ALA A 145 10.27 -23.30 -19.49
C ALA A 145 9.28 -23.59 -18.34
N GLY A 146 8.51 -22.60 -17.89
CA GLY A 146 7.57 -22.72 -16.76
C GLY A 146 8.20 -22.56 -15.38
N GLU A 147 9.47 -22.14 -15.30
CA GLU A 147 10.18 -21.94 -14.03
C GLU A 147 9.78 -20.61 -13.40
N TYR A 148 9.68 -20.60 -12.06
CA TYR A 148 9.29 -19.43 -11.29
C TYR A 148 10.40 -18.37 -11.24
N LEU A 149 10.10 -17.16 -11.72
CA LEU A 149 11.00 -16.00 -11.76
C LEU A 149 10.67 -14.95 -10.68
N GLY A 150 9.63 -15.16 -9.89
CA GLY A 150 9.12 -14.19 -8.92
C GLY A 150 7.64 -13.88 -9.12
N ASP A 151 7.22 -12.76 -8.55
CA ASP A 151 5.82 -12.36 -8.51
C ASP A 151 5.52 -11.18 -9.45
N LYS A 152 4.34 -11.21 -10.08
CA LYS A 152 3.77 -10.09 -10.82
C LYS A 152 2.52 -9.59 -10.12
N ALA A 153 2.45 -8.30 -9.82
CA ALA A 153 1.25 -7.69 -9.27
C ALA A 153 0.11 -7.77 -10.29
N LEU A 154 -1.06 -8.23 -9.84
CA LEU A 154 -2.26 -8.28 -10.66
C LEU A 154 -3.00 -6.94 -10.60
N PHE A 155 -3.42 -6.57 -9.40
CA PHE A 155 -3.95 -5.27 -8.99
C PHE A 155 -4.01 -5.24 -7.45
N TYR A 156 -4.32 -4.09 -6.88
CA TYR A 156 -4.78 -4.01 -5.49
C TYR A 156 -6.20 -3.48 -5.38
N VAL A 157 -6.85 -3.79 -4.27
CA VAL A 157 -8.10 -3.18 -3.83
C VAL A 157 -7.88 -2.45 -2.51
N LYS A 158 -8.67 -1.41 -2.25
CA LYS A 158 -8.66 -0.72 -0.95
C LYS A 158 -9.59 -1.46 0.00
N SER A 159 -9.16 -1.66 1.24
CA SER A 159 -10.03 -2.26 2.26
C SER A 159 -10.96 -1.18 2.79
N ASN A 160 -12.26 -1.32 2.54
CA ASN A 160 -13.28 -0.50 3.19
C ASN A 160 -13.29 -0.87 4.68
N ASN A 161 -12.99 0.10 5.54
CA ASN A 161 -13.15 -0.02 6.98
C ASN A 161 -14.00 1.13 7.49
#